data_AF-J3PBE8-F1
#
_entry.id   AF-J3PBE8-F1
#
_cell.length_a   1.000
_cell.length_b   1.000
_cell.length_c   1.000
_cell.angle_alpha   90.00
_cell.angle_beta   90.00
_cell.angle_gamma   90.00
#
_symmetry.space_group_name_H-M   'P 1'
#
loop_
_entity.id
_entity.type
_entity.pdbx_description
1 polymer ?
#
loop_
_entity_poly.entity_id
_entity_poly.type
_entity_poly.pdbx_seq_one_letter_code
_entity_poly.pdbx_strand_id
1 'polypeptide(L)'
;MIQADKKRLSNVLLFLILSAVNVAFNAAAGPAAVATGAHVNDSSAPPPPGRVLGIGAAAGATRAGVPAFVGLLTLVNYLGVGPAHLLIVVSSVFGLSVLLTAQVCNEALGETPPELLKAALVAAVPIQLETAIRIKITPSGKEYKKIGKARMLVTLLIRYLQIIGWDALCGYTFATMAGSLGRPVCSRTAAAAAGGVYGAVWGISKLISDFASRWFEIKNDALILYVTVPRKQPSPSGHVQG
;
A
#
# COMPACT_ATOMS: atom_id res chain seq x y z
N MET A 1 -19.19 25.17 -17.79
CA MET A 1 -18.35 25.42 -16.60
C MET A 1 -18.86 24.67 -15.36
N ILE A 2 -20.09 24.93 -14.89
CA ILE A 2 -20.67 24.35 -13.66
C ILE A 2 -20.61 22.81 -13.58
N GLN A 3 -20.81 22.10 -14.70
CA GLN A 3 -20.81 20.64 -14.72
C GLN A 3 -19.40 20.01 -14.60
N ALA A 4 -18.36 20.71 -15.06
CA ALA A 4 -16.98 20.29 -14.94
C ALA A 4 -16.48 20.45 -13.49
N ASP A 5 -16.86 21.54 -12.83
CA ASP A 5 -16.52 21.80 -11.43
C ASP A 5 -17.22 20.81 -10.48
N LYS A 6 -18.49 20.48 -10.74
CA LYS A 6 -19.24 19.46 -9.97
C LYS A 6 -18.60 18.07 -10.08
N LYS A 7 -18.12 17.69 -11.27
CA LYS A 7 -17.42 16.40 -11.48
C LYS A 7 -16.06 16.38 -10.76
N ARG A 8 -15.31 17.48 -10.80
CA ARG A 8 -14.03 17.62 -10.08
C ARG A 8 -14.23 17.52 -8.56
N LEU A 9 -15.23 18.22 -8.02
CA LEU A 9 -15.57 18.17 -6.61
C LEU A 9 -15.96 16.75 -6.16
N SER A 10 -16.78 16.06 -6.95
CA SER A 10 -17.15 14.66 -6.67
C SER A 10 -15.95 13.73 -6.62
N ASN A 11 -14.96 13.91 -7.50
CA ASN A 11 -13.76 13.07 -7.55
C ASN A 11 -12.86 13.32 -6.34
N VAL A 12 -12.69 14.59 -5.94
CA VAL A 12 -11.92 14.95 -4.74
C VAL A 12 -12.59 14.38 -3.49
N LEU A 13 -13.91 14.50 -3.36
CA LEU A 13 -14.64 13.96 -2.21
C LEU A 13 -14.53 12.43 -2.14
N LEU A 14 -14.69 11.73 -3.27
CA LEU A 14 -14.52 10.29 -3.33
C LEU A 14 -13.08 9.88 -2.95
N PHE A 15 -12.08 10.61 -3.45
CA PHE A 15 -10.68 10.38 -3.08
C PHE A 15 -10.43 10.55 -1.58
N LEU A 16 -10.98 11.60 -0.97
CA LEU A 16 -10.83 11.85 0.46
C LEU A 16 -11.48 10.76 1.31
N ILE A 17 -12.70 10.32 0.95
CA ILE A 17 -13.40 9.24 1.65
C ILE A 17 -12.60 7.93 1.56
N LEU A 18 -12.18 7.54 0.36
CA LEU A 18 -11.41 6.30 0.16
C LEU A 18 -10.04 6.36 0.86
N SER A 19 -9.41 7.53 0.88
CA SER A 19 -8.15 7.74 1.60
C SER A 19 -8.34 7.61 3.11
N ALA A 20 -9.39 8.21 3.68
CA ALA A 20 -9.72 8.12 5.10
C ALA A 20 -10.00 6.67 5.51
N VAL A 21 -10.78 5.93 4.72
CA VAL A 21 -11.02 4.49 4.92
C VAL A 21 -9.70 3.72 4.88
N ASN A 22 -8.86 3.98 3.88
CA ASN A 22 -7.57 3.30 3.77
C ASN A 22 -6.67 3.57 4.99
N VAL A 23 -6.58 4.82 5.45
CA VAL A 23 -5.81 5.18 6.65
C VAL A 23 -6.36 4.48 7.89
N ALA A 24 -7.68 4.45 8.08
CA ALA A 24 -8.30 3.79 9.23
C ALA A 24 -7.99 2.28 9.27
N PHE A 25 -8.13 1.58 8.14
CA PHE A 25 -7.80 0.16 8.07
C PHE A 25 -6.31 -0.13 8.29
N ASN A 26 -5.41 0.70 7.77
CA ASN A 26 -3.97 0.51 8.01
C ASN A 26 -3.62 0.84 9.49
N ALA A 27 -4.22 1.87 10.07
CA ALA A 27 -4.05 2.20 11.48
C ALA A 27 -4.58 1.10 12.41
N ALA A 28 -5.62 0.37 12.02
CA ALA A 28 -6.11 -0.82 12.73
C ALA A 28 -5.24 -2.07 12.48
N ALA A 29 -4.70 -2.22 11.28
CA ALA A 29 -3.84 -3.34 10.89
C ALA A 29 -2.53 -3.37 11.70
N GLY A 30 -1.97 -2.20 12.02
CA GLY A 30 -0.73 -2.08 12.79
C GLY A 30 -0.79 -2.74 14.17
N PRO A 31 -1.70 -2.35 15.08
CA PRO A 31 -1.90 -2.99 16.38
C PRO A 31 -2.19 -4.48 16.27
N ALA A 32 -3.00 -4.89 15.29
CA ALA A 32 -3.30 -6.31 15.06
C ALA A 32 -2.02 -7.09 14.72
N ALA A 33 -1.19 -6.56 13.82
CA ALA A 33 0.10 -7.15 13.47
C ALA A 33 1.06 -7.22 14.66
N VAL A 34 1.13 -6.17 15.49
CA VAL A 34 1.92 -6.15 16.73
C VAL A 34 1.45 -7.23 17.71
N ALA A 35 0.14 -7.32 17.96
CA ALA A 35 -0.44 -8.30 18.87
C ALA A 35 -0.20 -9.74 18.38
N THR A 36 -0.40 -10.00 17.08
CA THR A 36 -0.11 -11.30 16.48
C THR A 36 1.38 -11.63 16.54
N GLY A 37 2.25 -10.69 16.19
CA GLY A 37 3.70 -10.88 16.25
C GLY A 37 4.15 -11.23 17.66
N ALA A 38 3.67 -10.50 18.67
CA ALA A 38 3.99 -10.80 20.07
C ALA A 38 3.49 -12.19 20.50
N HIS A 39 2.23 -12.52 20.20
CA HIS A 39 1.61 -13.79 20.57
C HIS A 39 2.30 -15.01 19.93
N VAL A 40 2.71 -14.89 18.67
CA VAL A 40 3.44 -15.96 17.95
C VAL A 40 4.90 -16.03 18.39
N ASN A 41 5.50 -14.91 18.80
CA ASN A 41 6.89 -14.89 19.25
C ASN A 41 7.05 -15.48 20.65
N ASP A 42 6.11 -15.19 21.55
CA ASP A 42 6.02 -15.79 22.87
C ASP A 42 4.55 -15.83 23.33
N SER A 43 3.92 -17.00 23.22
CA SER A 43 2.50 -17.17 23.57
C SER A 43 2.25 -17.13 25.07
N SER A 44 3.30 -17.23 25.89
CA SER A 44 3.23 -17.14 27.35
C SER A 44 3.41 -15.72 27.88
N ALA A 45 3.90 -14.80 27.03
CA ALA A 45 4.07 -13.40 27.39
C ALA A 45 2.73 -12.68 27.55
N PRO A 46 2.66 -11.66 28.44
CA PRO A 46 1.49 -10.81 28.55
C PRO A 46 1.23 -10.04 27.24
N PRO A 47 -0.02 -9.61 26.99
CA PRO A 47 -0.35 -8.81 25.81
C PRO A 47 0.54 -7.56 25.70
N PRO A 48 0.85 -7.10 24.47
CA PRO A 48 1.65 -5.90 24.28
C PRO A 48 1.06 -4.69 25.01
N PRO A 49 1.89 -3.87 25.68
CA PRO A 49 1.43 -2.63 26.27
C PRO A 49 0.77 -1.71 25.24
N GLY A 50 -0.19 -0.89 25.67
CA GLY A 50 -0.92 0.03 24.80
C GLY A 50 -0.01 0.97 24.00
N ARG A 51 1.15 1.37 24.56
CA ARG A 51 2.17 2.14 23.85
C ARG A 51 2.69 1.42 22.61
N VAL A 52 2.97 0.11 22.70
CA VAL A 52 3.51 -0.69 21.59
C VAL A 52 2.46 -0.87 20.50
N LEU A 53 1.20 -1.09 20.90
CA LEU A 53 0.06 -1.09 19.97
C LEU A 53 -0.08 0.28 19.28
N GLY A 54 0.09 1.37 20.02
CA GLY A 54 0.06 2.75 19.50
C GLY A 54 1.13 3.02 18.44
N ILE A 55 2.37 2.54 18.65
CA ILE A 55 3.44 2.62 17.64
C ILE A 55 3.01 1.88 16.36
N GLY A 56 2.42 0.70 16.50
CA GLY A 56 1.84 -0.05 15.38
C GLY A 56 0.77 0.75 14.63
N ALA A 57 -0.16 1.38 15.35
CA ALA A 57 -1.20 2.21 14.76
C ALA A 57 -0.62 3.41 13.99
N ALA A 58 0.36 4.10 14.57
CA ALA A 58 1.02 5.25 13.95
C ALA A 58 1.77 4.84 12.68
N ALA A 59 2.47 3.70 12.70
CA ALA A 59 3.15 3.17 11.52
C ALA A 59 2.16 2.80 10.41
N GLY A 60 1.05 2.14 10.75
CA GLY A 60 -0.02 1.85 9.80
C GLY A 60 -0.64 3.11 9.19
N ALA A 61 -0.98 4.09 10.03
CA ALA A 61 -1.50 5.37 9.58
C ALA A 61 -0.52 6.08 8.64
N THR A 62 0.79 6.05 8.94
CA THR A 62 1.83 6.66 8.11
C THR A 62 1.97 5.96 6.76
N ARG A 63 1.93 4.62 6.73
CA ARG A 63 1.98 3.81 5.50
C ARG A 63 0.90 4.21 4.50
N ALA A 64 -0.31 4.49 4.99
CA ALA A 64 -1.43 4.89 4.15
C ALA A 64 -1.53 6.40 3.91
N GLY A 65 -1.13 7.20 4.91
CA GLY A 65 -1.25 8.66 4.90
C GLY A 65 -0.29 9.32 3.91
N VAL A 66 0.95 8.84 3.81
CA VAL A 66 1.95 9.40 2.89
C VAL A 66 1.48 9.29 1.42
N PRO A 67 1.08 8.11 0.89
CA PRO A 67 0.52 8.02 -0.45
C PRO A 67 -0.78 8.82 -0.65
N ALA A 68 -1.64 8.90 0.36
CA ALA A 68 -2.87 9.69 0.29
C ALA A 68 -2.58 11.19 0.15
N PHE A 69 -1.62 11.70 0.92
CA PHE A 69 -1.17 13.08 0.83
C PHE A 69 -0.54 13.39 -0.53
N VAL A 70 0.33 12.52 -1.03
CA VAL A 70 0.93 12.69 -2.36
C VAL A 70 -0.11 12.62 -3.48
N GLY A 71 -1.09 11.73 -3.36
CA GLY A 71 -2.23 11.65 -4.27
C GLY A 71 -3.07 12.94 -4.26
N LEU A 72 -3.33 13.52 -3.09
CA LEU A 72 -4.05 14.79 -2.96
C LEU A 72 -3.30 15.93 -3.65
N LEU A 73 -2.00 16.08 -3.39
CA LEU A 73 -1.17 17.11 -3.99
C LEU A 73 -1.10 17.00 -5.52
N THR A 74 -1.10 15.76 -6.02
CA THR A 74 -1.18 15.49 -7.46
C THR A 74 -2.53 15.91 -8.04
N LEU A 75 -3.64 15.63 -7.35
CA LEU A 75 -5.00 16.01 -7.77
C LEU A 75 -5.21 17.53 -7.81
N VAL A 76 -4.59 18.27 -6.90
CA VAL A 76 -4.70 19.73 -6.86
C VAL A 76 -3.67 20.45 -7.74
N ASN A 77 -2.77 19.72 -8.42
CA ASN A 77 -1.71 20.25 -9.28
C ASN A 77 -0.82 21.29 -8.58
N TYR A 78 -0.54 21.09 -7.29
CA TYR A 78 0.19 22.06 -6.45
C TYR A 78 1.71 21.86 -6.44
N LEU A 79 2.25 20.90 -7.20
CA LEU A 79 3.65 20.52 -7.12
C LEU A 79 4.41 20.84 -8.40
N GLY A 80 5.52 21.56 -8.25
CA GLY A 80 6.56 21.61 -9.27
C GLY A 80 7.18 20.22 -9.50
N VAL A 81 7.83 20.04 -10.65
CA VAL A 81 8.38 18.75 -11.09
C VAL A 81 9.35 18.15 -10.06
N GLY A 82 10.25 18.95 -9.48
CA GLY A 82 11.23 18.49 -8.48
C GLY A 82 10.58 17.92 -7.20
N PRO A 83 9.78 18.70 -6.47
CA PRO A 83 9.03 18.22 -5.30
C PRO A 83 8.13 17.01 -5.58
N ALA A 84 7.51 16.94 -6.76
CA ALA A 84 6.71 15.79 -7.16
C ALA A 84 7.54 14.50 -7.24
N HIS A 85 8.74 14.55 -7.82
CA HIS A 85 9.63 13.38 -7.92
C HIS A 85 10.11 12.90 -6.53
N LEU A 86 10.47 13.83 -5.63
CA LEU A 86 10.86 13.48 -4.26
C LEU A 86 9.70 12.79 -3.51
N LEU A 87 8.49 13.32 -3.64
CA LEU A 87 7.30 12.74 -3.01
C LEU A 87 6.94 11.37 -3.58
N ILE A 88 7.19 11.14 -4.87
CA ILE A 88 7.05 9.82 -5.50
C ILE A 88 8.06 8.83 -4.92
N VAL A 89 9.32 9.24 -4.73
CA VAL A 89 10.36 8.38 -4.14
C VAL A 89 10.02 8.03 -2.68
N VAL A 90 9.61 9.01 -1.88
CA VAL A 90 9.19 8.78 -0.48
C VAL A 90 7.95 7.88 -0.39
N SER A 91 7.01 8.04 -1.33
CA SER A 91 5.79 7.21 -1.40
C SER A 91 6.02 5.85 -2.07
N SER A 92 7.23 5.57 -2.56
CA SER A 92 7.55 4.28 -3.13
C SER A 92 7.59 3.21 -2.04
N VAL A 93 7.47 1.94 -2.43
CA VAL A 93 7.58 0.81 -1.50
C VAL A 93 8.91 0.84 -0.74
N PHE A 94 10.02 1.17 -1.42
CA PHE A 94 11.34 1.29 -0.81
C PHE A 94 11.39 2.47 0.18
N GLY A 95 10.90 3.65 -0.24
CA GLY A 95 10.88 4.85 0.60
C GLY A 95 10.04 4.65 1.88
N LEU A 96 8.83 4.11 1.74
CA LEU A 96 7.95 3.80 2.85
C LEU A 96 8.53 2.74 3.78
N SER A 97 9.17 1.70 3.26
CA SER A 97 9.76 0.65 4.10
C SER A 97 10.86 1.22 4.99
N VAL A 98 11.76 2.03 4.43
CA VAL A 98 12.83 2.70 5.20
C VAL A 98 12.25 3.72 6.19
N LEU A 99 11.29 4.54 5.76
CA LEU A 99 10.65 5.55 6.61
C LEU A 99 9.93 4.93 7.81
N LEU A 100 9.13 3.89 7.58
CA LEU A 100 8.38 3.22 8.63
C LEU A 100 9.31 2.48 9.60
N THR A 101 10.34 1.80 9.10
CA THR A 101 11.33 1.19 9.98
C THR A 101 12.07 2.24 10.80
N ALA A 102 12.44 3.39 10.22
CA ALA A 102 13.03 4.49 10.96
C ALA A 102 12.12 5.02 12.05
N GLN A 103 10.84 5.29 11.73
CA GLN A 103 9.85 5.74 12.68
C GLN A 103 9.69 4.75 13.85
N VAL A 104 9.44 3.47 13.54
CA VAL A 104 9.21 2.44 14.57
C VAL A 104 10.46 2.23 15.42
N CYS A 105 11.66 2.21 14.82
CA CYS A 105 12.90 2.07 15.59
C CYS A 105 13.12 3.27 16.50
N ASN A 106 12.91 4.49 16.01
CA ASN A 106 13.08 5.69 16.82
C ASN A 106 12.10 5.72 18.01
N GLU A 107 10.84 5.32 17.80
CA GLU A 107 9.83 5.29 18.87
C GLU A 107 10.01 4.13 19.87
N ALA A 108 10.50 2.98 19.40
CA ALA A 108 10.65 1.77 20.21
C ALA A 108 12.03 1.66 20.89
N LEU A 109 13.10 2.09 20.21
CA LEU A 109 14.50 1.93 20.63
C LEU A 109 15.19 3.27 20.95
N GLY A 110 14.63 4.41 20.53
CA GLY A 110 15.27 5.72 20.67
C GLY A 110 16.38 5.99 19.65
N GLU A 111 16.59 5.09 18.71
CA GLU A 111 17.61 5.18 17.66
C GLU A 111 17.11 4.53 16.37
N THR A 112 17.81 4.78 15.25
CA THR A 112 17.49 4.17 13.94
C THR A 112 18.67 3.37 13.39
N PRO A 113 18.75 2.08 13.72
CA PRO A 113 19.97 1.31 13.47
C PRO A 113 20.07 0.92 11.99
N PRO A 114 21.22 1.14 11.35
CA PRO A 114 21.36 0.99 9.90
C PRO A 114 21.11 -0.45 9.43
N GLU A 115 21.30 -1.45 10.29
CA GLU A 115 21.01 -2.85 10.01
C GLU A 115 19.52 -3.07 9.75
N LEU A 116 18.66 -2.43 10.54
CA LEU A 116 17.21 -2.55 10.39
C LEU A 116 16.72 -1.80 9.15
N LEU A 117 17.35 -0.68 8.81
CA LEU A 117 17.07 0.02 7.54
C LEU A 117 17.46 -0.81 6.31
N LYS A 118 18.61 -1.51 6.36
CA LYS A 118 19.03 -2.45 5.31
C LYS A 118 18.05 -3.62 5.20
N ALA A 119 17.63 -4.17 6.34
CA ALA A 119 16.62 -5.23 6.36
C ALA A 119 15.28 -4.78 5.76
N ALA A 120 14.85 -3.54 6.04
CA ALA A 120 13.67 -2.92 5.45
C ALA A 120 13.77 -2.81 3.92
N LEU A 121 14.94 -2.39 3.42
CA LEU A 121 15.19 -2.26 1.99
C LEU A 121 15.10 -3.61 1.27
N VAL A 122 15.66 -4.67 1.86
CA VAL A 122 15.59 -6.03 1.31
C VAL A 122 14.16 -6.57 1.37
N ALA A 123 13.43 -6.30 2.45
CA ALA A 123 12.03 -6.70 2.61
C ALA A 123 11.06 -5.98 1.65
N ALA A 124 11.46 -4.85 1.05
CA ALA A 124 10.67 -4.16 0.04
C ALA A 124 10.70 -4.87 -1.34
N VAL A 125 11.70 -5.72 -1.61
CA VAL A 125 11.87 -6.38 -2.92
C VAL A 125 10.70 -7.30 -3.29
N PRO A 126 10.20 -8.18 -2.39
CA PRO A 126 9.02 -9.01 -2.68
C PRO A 126 7.78 -8.18 -3.09
N ILE A 127 7.52 -7.05 -2.44
CA ILE A 127 6.37 -6.16 -2.77
C ILE A 127 6.53 -5.52 -4.15
N GLN A 128 7.77 -5.20 -4.55
CA GLN A 128 8.03 -4.65 -5.89
C GLN A 128 7.73 -5.69 -6.98
N LEU A 129 8.04 -6.97 -6.73
CA LEU A 129 7.72 -8.08 -7.63
C LEU A 129 6.20 -8.31 -7.74
N GLU A 130 5.47 -8.20 -6.62
CA GLU A 130 4.01 -8.23 -6.64
C GLU A 130 3.45 -7.15 -7.59
N THR A 131 3.95 -5.92 -7.51
CA THR A 131 3.48 -4.82 -8.36
C THR A 131 3.70 -5.12 -9.84
N ALA A 132 4.85 -5.73 -10.19
CA ALA A 132 5.14 -6.15 -11.56
C ALA A 132 4.22 -7.28 -12.05
N ILE A 133 3.89 -8.24 -11.19
CA ILE A 133 2.98 -9.36 -11.50
C ILE A 133 1.52 -8.87 -11.63
N ARG A 134 1.09 -7.93 -10.77
CA ARG A 134 -0.26 -7.33 -10.80
C ARG A 134 -0.59 -6.62 -12.11
N ILE A 135 0.40 -5.98 -12.74
CA ILE A 135 0.22 -5.33 -14.05
C ILE A 135 -0.16 -6.36 -15.13
N LYS A 136 0.31 -7.61 -15.02
CA LYS A 136 0.02 -8.67 -15.99
C LYS A 136 -1.34 -9.34 -15.80
N ILE A 137 -1.91 -9.32 -14.60
CA ILE A 137 -3.17 -10.04 -14.26
C ILE A 137 -4.39 -9.11 -14.29
N THR A 138 -4.23 -7.82 -14.56
CA THR A 138 -5.38 -6.89 -14.61
C THR A 138 -5.95 -6.83 -16.03
N PRO A 139 -7.11 -7.46 -16.30
CA PRO A 139 -7.76 -7.33 -17.60
C PRO A 139 -8.16 -5.87 -17.84
N SER A 140 -7.87 -5.37 -19.05
CA SER A 140 -8.25 -4.03 -19.50
C SER A 140 -9.78 -3.87 -19.50
N GLY A 141 -10.29 -2.67 -19.24
CA GLY A 141 -11.74 -2.38 -19.05
C GLY A 141 -12.69 -2.90 -20.15
N LYS A 142 -12.18 -3.21 -21.35
CA LYS A 142 -12.95 -3.86 -22.43
C LYS A 142 -13.14 -5.38 -22.26
N GLU A 143 -12.20 -6.09 -21.64
CA GLU A 143 -12.35 -7.50 -21.28
C GLU A 143 -13.29 -7.68 -20.08
N TYR A 144 -13.42 -6.64 -19.24
CA TYR A 144 -14.19 -6.66 -18.01
C TYR A 144 -15.71 -6.84 -18.22
N LYS A 145 -16.27 -6.25 -19.28
CA LYS A 145 -17.70 -6.41 -19.65
C LYS A 145 -18.06 -7.85 -20.06
N LYS A 146 -17.08 -8.68 -20.43
CA LYS A 146 -17.27 -10.10 -20.78
C LYS A 146 -17.09 -11.06 -19.60
N ILE A 147 -16.54 -10.58 -18.48
CA ILE A 147 -16.23 -11.40 -17.31
C ILE A 147 -17.46 -11.44 -16.40
N GLY A 148 -18.11 -12.61 -16.29
CA GLY A 148 -19.26 -12.78 -15.40
C GLY A 148 -18.93 -12.49 -13.92
N LYS A 149 -19.96 -12.10 -13.14
CA LYS A 149 -19.83 -11.70 -11.71
C LYS A 149 -19.01 -12.70 -10.87
N ALA A 150 -19.14 -14.01 -11.14
CA ALA A 150 -18.39 -15.05 -10.44
C ALA A 150 -16.87 -14.95 -10.65
N ARG A 151 -16.42 -14.72 -11.89
CA ARG A 151 -14.99 -14.64 -12.21
C ARG A 151 -14.35 -13.36 -11.66
N MET A 152 -15.14 -12.29 -11.50
CA MET A 152 -14.74 -11.06 -10.80
C MET A 152 -14.49 -11.29 -9.30
N LEU A 153 -15.39 -12.01 -8.61
CA LEU A 153 -15.21 -12.35 -7.19
C LEU A 153 -13.96 -13.20 -6.99
N VAL A 154 -13.73 -14.17 -7.87
CA VAL A 154 -12.51 -15.00 -7.84
C VAL A 154 -11.25 -14.15 -8.01
N THR A 155 -11.23 -13.19 -8.94
CA THR A 155 -10.06 -12.29 -9.10
C THR A 155 -9.82 -11.41 -7.87
N LEU A 156 -10.88 -10.89 -7.24
CA LEU A 156 -10.75 -10.10 -6.01
C LEU A 156 -10.21 -10.96 -4.84
N LEU A 157 -10.71 -12.20 -4.72
CA LEU A 157 -10.25 -13.13 -3.71
C LEU A 157 -8.77 -13.50 -3.90
N ILE A 158 -8.36 -13.83 -5.13
CA ILE A 158 -6.96 -14.13 -5.47
C ILE A 158 -6.07 -12.93 -5.10
N ARG A 159 -6.49 -11.71 -5.44
CA ARG A 159 -5.74 -10.49 -5.07
C ARG A 159 -5.63 -10.33 -3.56
N TYR A 160 -6.71 -10.57 -2.82
CA TYR A 160 -6.71 -10.48 -1.37
C TYR A 160 -5.75 -11.49 -0.73
N LEU A 161 -5.77 -12.75 -1.20
CA LEU A 161 -4.83 -13.78 -0.75
C LEU A 161 -3.38 -13.44 -1.10
N GLN A 162 -3.14 -12.85 -2.28
CA GLN A 162 -1.81 -12.37 -2.66
C GLN A 162 -1.30 -11.29 -1.72
N ILE A 163 -2.14 -10.31 -1.32
CA ILE A 163 -1.76 -9.28 -0.35
C ILE A 163 -1.25 -9.92 0.94
N ILE A 164 -2.02 -10.86 1.48
CA ILE A 164 -1.68 -11.57 2.72
C ILE A 164 -0.34 -12.30 2.56
N GLY A 165 -0.19 -13.05 1.47
CA GLY A 165 1.03 -13.83 1.21
C GLY A 165 2.28 -12.95 1.03
N TRP A 166 2.15 -11.85 0.29
CA TRP A 166 3.27 -10.94 0.07
C TRP A 166 3.66 -10.20 1.34
N ASP A 167 2.71 -9.69 2.12
CA ASP A 167 3.05 -9.03 3.38
C ASP A 167 3.65 -10.01 4.40
N ALA A 168 3.17 -11.26 4.45
CA ALA A 168 3.79 -12.31 5.27
C ALA A 168 5.24 -12.59 4.83
N LEU A 169 5.49 -12.69 3.52
CA LEU A 169 6.83 -12.87 2.98
C LEU A 169 7.75 -11.69 3.33
N CYS A 170 7.24 -10.46 3.31
CA CYS A 170 8.01 -9.28 3.69
C CYS A 170 8.41 -9.30 5.16
N GLY A 171 7.49 -9.67 6.05
CA GLY A 171 7.79 -9.87 7.47
C GLY A 171 8.88 -10.94 7.66
N TYR A 172 8.74 -12.07 6.98
CA TYR A 172 9.74 -13.14 7.00
C TYR A 172 11.13 -12.66 6.53
N THR A 173 11.19 -11.97 5.39
CA THR A 173 12.43 -11.46 4.80
C THR A 173 13.08 -10.42 5.71
N PHE A 174 12.29 -9.51 6.29
CA PHE A 174 12.78 -8.52 7.24
C PHE A 174 13.45 -9.18 8.45
N ALA A 175 12.77 -10.10 9.13
CA ALA A 175 13.31 -10.77 10.31
C ALA A 175 14.54 -11.63 9.98
N THR A 176 14.55 -12.27 8.81
CA THR A 176 15.70 -13.05 8.34
C THR A 176 16.92 -12.16 8.11
N MET A 177 16.74 -11.02 7.45
CA MET A 177 17.84 -10.09 7.15
C MET A 177 18.32 -9.35 8.40
N ALA A 178 17.41 -8.97 9.31
CA ALA A 178 17.78 -8.38 10.58
C ALA A 178 18.65 -9.36 11.40
N GLY A 179 18.28 -10.64 11.43
CA GLY A 179 19.08 -11.69 12.06
C GLY A 179 20.45 -11.90 11.41
N SER A 180 20.56 -11.91 10.08
CA SER A 180 21.83 -12.07 9.38
C SER A 180 22.78 -10.88 9.57
N LEU A 181 22.24 -9.69 9.86
CA LEU A 181 22.98 -8.49 10.19
C LEU A 181 23.31 -8.37 11.70
N GLY A 182 23.07 -9.42 12.49
CA GLY A 182 23.39 -9.46 13.91
C GLY A 182 22.39 -8.72 14.81
N ARG A 183 21.19 -8.40 14.28
CA ARG A 183 20.16 -7.63 15.00
C ARG A 183 18.80 -8.33 15.00
N PRO A 184 18.69 -9.54 15.58
CA PRO A 184 17.44 -10.28 15.61
C PRO A 184 16.38 -9.50 16.40
N VAL A 185 15.21 -9.27 15.78
CA VAL A 185 14.09 -8.54 16.40
C VAL A 185 13.04 -9.51 16.96
N CYS A 186 12.71 -10.55 16.20
CA CYS A 186 11.76 -11.60 16.57
C CYS A 186 11.99 -12.86 15.73
N SER A 187 11.26 -13.94 16.03
CA SER A 187 11.27 -15.14 15.22
C SER A 187 10.71 -14.88 13.81
N ARG A 188 11.22 -15.60 12.81
CA ARG A 188 10.79 -15.43 11.42
C ARG A 188 9.31 -15.74 11.22
N THR A 189 8.79 -16.70 12.00
CA THR A 189 7.37 -17.08 12.00
C THR A 189 6.49 -15.99 12.60
N ALA A 190 6.93 -15.34 13.68
CA ALA A 190 6.22 -14.21 14.27
C ALA A 190 6.14 -13.03 13.31
N ALA A 191 7.26 -12.70 12.64
CA ALA A 191 7.29 -11.63 11.65
C ALA A 191 6.41 -11.94 10.43
N ALA A 192 6.42 -13.19 9.95
CA ALA A 192 5.55 -13.63 8.87
C ALA A 192 4.06 -13.56 9.25
N ALA A 193 3.70 -13.99 10.46
CA ALA A 193 2.33 -13.92 10.95
C ALA A 193 1.85 -12.48 11.12
N ALA A 194 2.69 -11.60 11.67
CA ALA A 194 2.41 -10.17 11.78
C ALA A 194 2.17 -9.54 10.40
N GLY A 195 3.03 -9.84 9.42
CA GLY A 195 2.86 -9.41 8.03
C GLY A 195 1.55 -9.92 7.42
N GLY A 196 1.24 -11.21 7.57
CA GLY A 196 0.00 -11.79 7.06
C GLY A 196 -1.26 -11.15 7.65
N VAL A 197 -1.28 -10.90 8.97
CA VAL A 197 -2.40 -10.22 9.65
C VAL A 197 -2.51 -8.76 9.21
N TYR A 198 -1.37 -8.05 9.09
CA TYR A 198 -1.37 -6.71 8.51
C TYR A 198 -2.07 -6.75 7.15
N GLY A 199 -1.57 -7.59 6.25
CA GLY A 199 -2.09 -7.86 4.90
C GLY A 199 -3.60 -8.14 4.86
N ALA A 200 -4.10 -8.97 5.77
CA ALA A 200 -5.51 -9.30 5.85
C ALA A 200 -6.35 -8.06 6.20
N VAL A 201 -5.97 -7.32 7.24
CA VAL A 201 -6.76 -6.18 7.72
C VAL A 201 -6.77 -5.03 6.72
N TRP A 202 -5.61 -4.59 6.22
CA TRP A 202 -5.61 -3.48 5.24
C TRP A 202 -6.05 -3.94 3.84
N GLY A 203 -5.92 -5.22 3.50
CA GLY A 203 -6.44 -5.77 2.25
C GLY A 203 -7.95 -5.53 2.07
N ILE A 204 -8.71 -5.41 3.16
CA ILE A 204 -10.14 -5.05 3.14
C ILE A 204 -10.35 -3.66 2.56
N SER A 205 -9.53 -2.67 2.91
CA SER A 205 -9.65 -1.30 2.35
C SER A 205 -9.41 -1.28 0.85
N LYS A 206 -8.52 -2.16 0.35
CA LYS A 206 -8.29 -2.34 -1.09
C LYS A 206 -9.47 -2.99 -1.78
N LEU A 207 -10.12 -3.98 -1.17
CA LEU A 207 -11.35 -4.56 -1.72
C LEU A 207 -12.46 -3.51 -1.82
N ILE A 208 -12.64 -2.68 -0.78
CA ILE A 208 -13.61 -1.58 -0.78
C ILE A 208 -13.29 -0.58 -1.89
N SER A 209 -12.02 -0.20 -2.03
CA SER A 209 -11.57 0.75 -3.06
C SER A 209 -11.75 0.19 -4.47
N ASP A 210 -11.35 -1.07 -4.73
CA ASP A 210 -11.53 -1.74 -6.02
C ASP A 210 -13.03 -1.88 -6.37
N PHE A 211 -13.86 -2.19 -5.38
CA PHE A 211 -15.31 -2.25 -5.56
C PHE A 211 -15.90 -0.87 -5.87
N ALA A 212 -15.53 0.16 -5.11
CA ALA A 212 -16.00 1.53 -5.30
C ALA A 212 -15.60 2.08 -6.67
N SER A 213 -14.33 1.96 -7.06
CA SER A 213 -13.84 2.40 -8.37
C SER A 213 -14.60 1.73 -9.52
N ARG A 214 -14.85 0.41 -9.41
CA ARG A 214 -15.61 -0.33 -10.43
C ARG A 214 -17.09 0.04 -10.47
N TRP A 215 -17.71 0.28 -9.32
CA TRP A 215 -19.09 0.76 -9.25
C TRP A 215 -19.25 2.14 -9.89
N PHE A 216 -18.25 3.02 -9.71
CA PHE A 216 -18.21 4.34 -10.34
C PHE A 216 -17.92 4.29 -11.85
N GLU A 217 -17.06 3.38 -12.32
CA GLU A 217 -16.84 3.14 -13.77
C GLU A 217 -18.12 2.64 -14.46
N ILE A 218 -18.93 1.82 -13.81
CA ILE A 218 -20.20 1.33 -14.36
C ILE A 218 -21.24 2.46 -14.51
N LYS A 219 -21.19 3.48 -13.64
CA LYS A 219 -22.13 4.61 -13.66
C LYS A 219 -21.64 5.80 -14.49
N ASN A 220 -20.33 5.96 -14.68
CA ASN A 220 -19.74 7.06 -15.42
C ASN A 220 -18.60 6.49 -16.28
N ASP A 221 -18.73 6.50 -17.60
CA ASP A 221 -17.75 6.00 -18.59
C ASP A 221 -16.35 6.66 -18.56
N ALA A 222 -15.98 7.36 -17.48
CA ALA A 222 -14.68 7.96 -17.28
C ALA A 222 -14.35 8.13 -15.79
N LEU A 223 -13.74 7.12 -15.17
CA LEU A 223 -12.98 7.32 -13.93
C LEU A 223 -11.86 6.27 -13.75
N ILE A 224 -10.69 6.52 -14.34
CA ILE A 224 -9.46 5.86 -13.91
C ILE A 224 -8.96 6.61 -12.68
N LEU A 225 -9.21 6.07 -11.50
CA LEU A 225 -8.50 6.46 -10.28
C LEU A 225 -8.07 5.19 -9.55
N TYR A 226 -6.82 4.80 -9.83
CA TYR A 226 -5.77 4.45 -8.87
C TYR A 226 -4.64 3.74 -9.65
N VAL A 227 -3.49 4.42 -9.72
CA VAL A 227 -2.18 3.90 -10.17
C VAL A 227 -2.19 3.20 -11.53
N THR A 228 -2.21 4.00 -12.59
CA THR A 228 -1.55 3.59 -13.84
C THR A 228 -0.60 4.70 -14.22
N VAL A 229 0.68 4.33 -14.38
CA VAL A 229 1.74 5.12 -15.00
C VAL A 229 1.15 5.88 -16.20
N PRO A 230 1.48 7.17 -16.41
CA PRO A 230 0.95 7.93 -17.55
C PRO A 230 1.20 7.14 -18.84
N ARG A 231 0.12 6.83 -19.57
CA ARG A 231 0.24 6.32 -20.94
C ARG A 231 1.05 7.35 -21.73
N LYS A 232 2.10 6.87 -22.41
CA LYS A 232 2.80 7.63 -23.46
C LYS A 232 1.77 8.38 -24.30
N GLN A 233 1.95 9.70 -24.45
CA GLN A 233 1.26 10.47 -25.47
C GLN A 233 1.47 9.79 -26.83
N PRO A 234 0.44 9.68 -27.69
CA PRO A 234 0.64 9.27 -29.07
C PRO A 234 1.54 10.32 -29.75
N SER A 235 2.65 9.84 -30.32
CA SER A 235 3.51 10.65 -31.17
C SER A 235 2.68 11.25 -32.32
N PRO A 236 2.83 12.54 -32.64
CA PRO A 236 2.20 13.10 -33.82
C PRO A 236 2.74 12.37 -35.06
N SER A 237 1.83 11.80 -35.84
CA SER A 237 2.09 11.24 -37.16
C SER A 237 2.58 12.36 -38.07
N GLY A 238 3.88 12.36 -38.37
CA GLY A 238 4.45 13.15 -39.44
C GLY A 238 3.93 12.62 -40.78
N HIS A 239 2.97 13.34 -41.37
CA HIS A 239 2.77 13.30 -42.81
C HIS A 239 4.00 13.94 -43.47
N VAL A 240 4.87 13.11 -44.03
CA VAL A 240 5.78 13.55 -45.09
C VAL A 240 5.01 13.33 -46.39
N GLN A 241 4.44 14.42 -46.93
CA GLN A 241 4.22 14.53 -48.36
C GLN A 241 5.43 15.23 -48.94
N GLY A 242 6.16 14.52 -49.78
CA GLY A 242 7.21 14.97 -50.67
C GLY A 242 7.23 14.01 -51.85
#